data_AF-A0A851GD39-F1
#
_entry.id   AF-A0A851GD39-F1
#
_cell.length_a   1.000
_cell.length_b   1.000
_cell.length_c   1.000
_cell.angle_alpha   90.00
_cell.angle_beta   90.00
_cell.angle_gamma   90.00
#
_symmetry.space_group_name_H-M   'P 1'
#
loop_
_entity.id
_entity.type
_entity.pdbx_description
1 polymer ?
#
loop_
_entity_poly.entity_id
_entity_poly.type
_entity_poly.pdbx_seq_one_letter_code
_entity_poly.pdbx_strand_id
1 'polypeptide(L)'
;MPLHPNIIIHTMSHPCFLPIFSCLILFFGPSCQKGKSEALASNPEPPAEHARDAKIIHTYVALCDNKSQGIAPVPEKIGNGDDPANNLYWGCSDGSRSYFEKSKRWKRLSAGKVDGQQAIMQRLVFQHQETRAILVIDAWRGSTIEPCIEQFIQSIAGQHYESLTVNDAKGSHTINIGGGADFLCFIGHNGLMEFSVPALPANPKRKQQGDVAILCCQSDRFFQKHLGEGKHHAVLTTASNMYPGAFILHDTLEGWFKGESRQQLRQRAAKAYAKNQKISTKSALTVFSK
;
A
#
# COMPACT_ATOMS: atom_id res chain seq x y z
N MET A 1 -22.97 -2.61 -45.48
CA MET A 1 -24.43 -2.56 -45.27
C MET A 1 -24.68 -2.59 -43.77
N PRO A 2 -25.18 -1.49 -43.18
CA PRO A 2 -25.36 -1.34 -41.74
C PRO A 2 -26.80 -1.67 -41.33
N LEU A 3 -26.99 -2.23 -40.13
CA LEU A 3 -28.31 -2.32 -39.49
C LEU A 3 -28.16 -1.98 -37.99
N HIS A 4 -28.48 -0.74 -37.66
CA HIS A 4 -28.91 -0.31 -36.32
C HIS A 4 -30.42 -0.51 -36.20
N PRO A 5 -30.95 -0.92 -35.03
CA PRO A 5 -32.36 -0.74 -34.71
C PRO A 5 -32.61 0.53 -33.89
N ASN A 6 -33.68 1.21 -34.29
CA ASN A 6 -34.21 2.47 -33.80
C ASN A 6 -34.80 2.38 -32.38
N ILE A 7 -34.63 3.44 -31.59
CA ILE A 7 -35.44 3.74 -30.40
C ILE A 7 -36.41 4.86 -30.76
N ILE A 8 -37.70 4.61 -30.53
CA ILE A 8 -38.83 5.47 -30.85
C ILE A 8 -39.04 6.48 -29.72
N ILE A 9 -39.10 7.76 -30.09
CA ILE A 9 -39.49 8.90 -29.23
C ILE A 9 -41.01 9.07 -29.36
N HIS A 10 -41.74 9.01 -28.24
CA HIS A 10 -43.14 9.44 -28.19
C HIS A 10 -43.24 10.82 -27.53
N THR A 11 -43.49 11.82 -28.37
CA THR A 11 -44.05 13.12 -27.98
C THR A 11 -45.56 13.00 -27.88
N MET A 12 -46.16 13.44 -26.77
CA MET A 12 -47.56 13.83 -26.71
C MET A 12 -47.71 15.17 -26.01
N SER A 13 -48.65 15.95 -26.52
CA SER A 13 -48.73 17.39 -26.41
C SER A 13 -50.18 17.80 -26.09
N HIS A 14 -50.32 18.91 -25.33
CA HIS A 14 -51.50 19.79 -25.10
C HIS A 14 -52.43 19.43 -23.93
N PRO A 15 -53.19 20.40 -23.34
CA PRO A 15 -53.06 21.86 -23.31
C PRO A 15 -53.17 22.51 -21.90
N CYS A 16 -52.95 23.82 -21.91
CA CYS A 16 -53.06 24.87 -20.90
C CYS A 16 -54.35 24.89 -20.05
N PHE A 17 -54.23 25.16 -18.73
CA PHE A 17 -55.18 25.97 -17.92
C PHE A 17 -54.49 26.46 -16.63
N LEU A 18 -54.37 27.78 -16.45
CA LEU A 18 -53.94 28.44 -15.21
C LEU A 18 -55.15 28.68 -14.28
N PRO A 19 -54.97 28.52 -12.97
CA PRO A 19 -55.59 29.42 -12.01
C PRO A 19 -54.51 30.13 -11.17
N ILE A 20 -54.65 31.45 -11.09
CA ILE A 20 -53.84 32.34 -10.25
C ILE A 20 -54.22 32.06 -8.79
N PHE A 21 -53.29 31.50 -8.00
CA PHE A 21 -53.39 31.47 -6.54
C PHE A 21 -52.26 32.29 -5.94
N SER A 22 -52.67 33.25 -5.12
CA SER A 22 -51.85 34.22 -4.41
C SER A 22 -50.83 33.51 -3.50
N CYS A 23 -49.54 33.69 -3.80
CA CYS A 23 -48.44 33.09 -3.06
C CYS A 23 -48.13 33.95 -1.84
N LEU A 24 -48.55 33.53 -0.64
CA LEU A 24 -48.09 34.11 0.62
C LEU A 24 -46.66 33.61 0.86
N ILE A 25 -45.66 34.44 0.54
CA ILE A 25 -44.24 34.13 0.78
C ILE A 25 -43.98 34.24 2.30
N LEU A 26 -44.00 33.10 2.99
CA LEU A 26 -43.39 32.99 4.31
C LEU A 26 -41.86 32.92 4.12
N PHE A 27 -41.16 33.97 4.54
CA PHE A 27 -39.71 33.99 4.65
C PHE A 27 -39.27 32.98 5.73
N PHE A 28 -39.01 31.74 5.34
CA PHE A 28 -38.14 30.87 6.11
C PHE A 28 -36.71 31.35 5.90
N GLY A 29 -36.20 32.13 6.86
CA GLY A 29 -34.78 32.47 6.90
C GLY A 29 -33.95 31.18 6.92
N PRO A 30 -32.80 31.14 6.22
CA PRO A 30 -31.91 30.00 6.30
C PRO A 30 -31.43 29.86 7.74
N SER A 31 -31.95 28.87 8.45
CA SER A 31 -31.36 28.42 9.71
C SER A 31 -29.97 27.91 9.37
N CYS A 32 -28.98 28.76 9.65
CA CYS A 32 -27.58 28.45 9.55
C CYS A 32 -27.27 27.38 10.60
N GLN A 33 -27.53 26.13 10.25
CA GLN A 33 -26.97 24.99 10.96
C GLN A 33 -25.46 25.05 10.73
N LYS A 34 -24.75 25.66 11.69
CA LYS A 34 -23.32 25.47 11.86
C LYS A 34 -23.09 23.96 11.95
N GLY A 35 -22.73 23.34 10.84
CA GLY A 35 -22.15 22.01 10.84
C GLY A 35 -21.01 22.03 11.84
N LYS A 36 -21.13 21.22 12.89
CA LYS A 36 -19.98 20.94 13.74
C LYS A 36 -18.92 20.37 12.82
N SER A 37 -17.83 21.12 12.64
CA SER A 37 -16.55 20.54 12.22
C SER A 37 -16.34 19.34 13.13
N GLU A 38 -16.40 18.12 12.60
CA GLU A 38 -15.83 16.98 13.30
C GLU A 38 -14.39 17.40 13.64
N ALA A 39 -14.08 17.43 14.93
CA ALA A 39 -12.72 17.70 15.37
C ALA A 39 -11.86 16.62 14.71
N LEU A 40 -10.82 17.02 13.96
CA LEU A 40 -9.83 16.06 13.47
C LEU A 40 -9.46 15.13 14.62
N ALA A 41 -9.65 13.81 14.42
CA ALA A 41 -9.26 12.82 15.41
C ALA A 41 -7.84 13.12 15.88
N SER A 42 -7.64 13.20 17.19
CA SER A 42 -6.33 13.54 17.74
C SER A 42 -5.31 12.48 17.30
N ASN A 43 -4.12 12.93 16.88
CA ASN A 43 -3.05 12.04 16.46
C ASN A 43 -2.73 11.01 17.57
N PRO A 44 -2.57 9.71 17.22
CA PRO A 44 -2.29 8.68 18.21
C PRO A 44 -0.95 8.94 18.90
N GLU A 45 -0.86 8.55 20.16
CA GLU A 45 0.43 8.47 20.85
C GLU A 45 1.26 7.34 20.25
N PRO A 46 2.50 7.60 19.80
CA PRO A 46 3.39 6.52 19.40
C PRO A 46 3.58 5.57 20.59
N PRO A 47 3.49 4.24 20.37
CA PRO A 47 3.75 3.27 21.43
C PRO A 47 5.16 3.44 21.97
N ALA A 48 5.36 3.08 23.24
CA ALA A 48 6.68 3.13 23.86
C ALA A 48 7.69 2.33 23.02
N GLU A 49 8.78 2.99 22.62
CA GLU A 49 9.89 2.31 21.97
C GLU A 49 10.80 1.73 23.04
N HIS A 50 10.86 0.40 23.09
CA HIS A 50 11.88 -0.29 23.85
C HIS A 50 13.17 -0.30 23.02
N ALA A 51 14.31 -0.18 23.70
CA ALA A 51 15.60 -0.36 23.04
C ALA A 51 15.62 -1.73 22.34
N ARG A 52 15.69 -1.71 21.01
CA ARG A 52 15.70 -2.91 20.17
C ARG A 52 17.00 -2.96 19.40
N ASP A 53 17.54 -4.17 19.26
CA ASP A 53 18.81 -4.43 18.56
C ASP A 53 18.60 -4.95 17.13
N ALA A 54 17.37 -4.84 16.61
CA ALA A 54 16.96 -5.26 15.29
C ALA A 54 16.15 -4.16 14.59
N LYS A 55 16.39 -4.01 13.29
CA LYS A 55 15.59 -3.17 12.41
C LYS A 55 14.24 -3.82 12.12
N ILE A 56 13.18 -3.03 12.10
CA ILE A 56 11.81 -3.51 11.82
C ILE A 56 11.36 -3.02 10.45
N ILE A 57 10.95 -3.98 9.61
CA ILE A 57 10.39 -3.73 8.29
C ILE A 57 8.92 -4.17 8.29
N HIS A 58 8.01 -3.31 7.83
CA HIS A 58 6.61 -3.66 7.63
C HIS A 58 6.21 -3.49 6.17
N THR A 59 5.74 -4.58 5.55
CA THR A 59 5.41 -4.64 4.13
C THR A 59 3.93 -4.95 3.92
N TYR A 60 3.26 -4.10 3.16
CA TYR A 60 1.86 -4.19 2.77
C TYR A 60 1.80 -4.74 1.35
N VAL A 61 1.22 -5.94 1.18
CA VAL A 61 1.07 -6.57 -0.13
C VAL A 61 -0.40 -6.59 -0.51
N ALA A 62 -0.82 -5.72 -1.43
CA ALA A 62 -2.16 -5.79 -2.00
C ALA A 62 -2.21 -6.95 -3.00
N LEU A 63 -2.96 -8.01 -2.70
CA LEU A 63 -3.07 -9.17 -3.58
C LEU A 63 -3.67 -8.77 -4.93
N CYS A 64 -3.13 -9.35 -6.00
CA CYS A 64 -3.59 -9.10 -7.38
C CYS A 64 -5.05 -9.57 -7.53
N ASP A 65 -5.93 -8.73 -8.05
CA ASP A 65 -7.33 -9.11 -8.27
C ASP A 65 -7.90 -8.53 -9.57
N ASN A 66 -8.14 -9.41 -10.55
CA ASN A 66 -8.71 -9.02 -11.85
C ASN A 66 -10.12 -8.41 -11.73
N LYS A 67 -10.86 -8.76 -10.67
CA LYS A 67 -12.28 -8.40 -10.53
C LYS A 67 -12.47 -7.00 -9.96
N SER A 68 -11.67 -6.63 -8.96
CA SER A 68 -11.83 -5.37 -8.23
C SER A 68 -10.79 -4.30 -8.58
N GLN A 69 -9.71 -4.65 -9.28
CA GLN A 69 -8.63 -3.73 -9.61
C GLN A 69 -8.62 -3.40 -11.10
N GLY A 70 -8.29 -2.15 -11.45
CA GLY A 70 -8.13 -1.68 -12.84
C GLY A 70 -6.88 -2.19 -13.55
N ILE A 71 -6.43 -3.41 -13.22
CA ILE A 71 -5.20 -4.01 -13.76
C ILE A 71 -5.42 -4.55 -15.18
N ALA A 72 -4.34 -4.62 -15.96
CA ALA A 72 -4.31 -5.47 -17.13
C ALA A 72 -4.56 -6.93 -16.67
N PRO A 73 -5.61 -7.61 -17.18
CA PRO A 73 -5.97 -8.92 -16.67
C PRO A 73 -4.81 -9.91 -16.77
N VAL A 74 -4.54 -10.60 -15.67
CA VAL A 74 -3.59 -11.73 -15.62
C VAL A 74 -4.37 -13.05 -15.64
N PRO A 75 -3.73 -14.22 -15.83
CA PRO A 75 -4.43 -15.50 -15.73
C PRO A 75 -5.23 -15.60 -14.41
N GLU A 76 -6.48 -16.08 -14.49
CA GLU A 76 -7.45 -16.08 -13.39
C GLU A 76 -6.86 -16.62 -12.07
N LYS A 77 -6.09 -17.71 -12.16
CA LYS A 77 -5.45 -18.34 -11.00
C LYS A 77 -4.53 -17.40 -10.21
N ILE A 78 -3.79 -16.52 -10.88
CA ILE A 78 -2.83 -15.62 -10.22
C ILE A 78 -3.40 -14.22 -9.98
N GLY A 79 -4.55 -13.92 -10.59
CA GLY A 79 -5.32 -12.68 -10.44
C GLY A 79 -6.56 -12.84 -9.57
N ASN A 80 -6.58 -13.83 -8.66
CA ASN A 80 -7.62 -14.00 -7.67
C ASN A 80 -7.16 -13.40 -6.33
N GLY A 81 -7.78 -12.29 -5.93
CA GLY A 81 -7.47 -11.56 -4.70
C GLY A 81 -7.83 -12.29 -3.40
N ASP A 82 -8.56 -13.41 -3.50
CA ASP A 82 -9.00 -14.25 -2.39
C ASP A 82 -8.20 -15.57 -2.29
N ASP A 83 -7.21 -15.79 -3.16
CA ASP A 83 -6.36 -16.98 -3.17
C ASP A 83 -4.86 -16.62 -3.00
N PRO A 84 -4.41 -16.37 -1.75
CA PRO A 84 -3.01 -16.06 -1.49
C PRO A 84 -2.05 -17.16 -1.98
N ALA A 85 -2.47 -18.43 -1.97
CA ALA A 85 -1.60 -19.55 -2.30
C ALA A 85 -1.07 -19.47 -3.73
N ASN A 86 -1.86 -18.93 -4.66
CA ASN A 86 -1.53 -18.80 -6.07
C ASN A 86 -1.32 -17.35 -6.55
N ASN A 87 -1.67 -16.35 -5.73
CA ASN A 87 -1.66 -14.95 -6.15
C ASN A 87 -0.30 -14.45 -6.69
N LEU A 88 -0.35 -13.61 -7.72
CA LEU A 88 0.80 -13.04 -8.42
C LEU A 88 1.82 -12.35 -7.49
N TYR A 89 1.35 -11.62 -6.47
CA TYR A 89 2.22 -10.86 -5.56
C TYR A 89 2.56 -11.62 -4.27
N TRP A 90 2.09 -12.86 -4.11
CA TRP A 90 2.27 -13.63 -2.88
C TRP A 90 2.74 -15.06 -3.11
N GLY A 91 1.89 -15.88 -3.74
CA GLY A 91 2.09 -17.31 -3.90
C GLY A 91 2.92 -17.73 -5.10
N CYS A 92 2.98 -16.92 -6.15
CA CYS A 92 3.85 -17.15 -7.31
C CYS A 92 5.34 -17.13 -6.93
N SER A 93 6.24 -17.63 -7.79
CA SER A 93 7.69 -17.75 -7.47
C SER A 93 8.33 -16.46 -6.98
N ASP A 94 7.89 -15.35 -7.54
CA ASP A 94 8.41 -14.00 -7.30
C ASP A 94 7.53 -13.21 -6.32
N GLY A 95 6.43 -13.81 -5.84
CA GLY A 95 5.56 -13.25 -4.82
C GLY A 95 6.18 -13.31 -3.43
N SER A 96 5.74 -12.44 -2.53
CA SER A 96 6.40 -12.19 -1.24
C SER A 96 6.55 -13.44 -0.37
N ARG A 97 5.50 -14.26 -0.21
CA ARG A 97 5.60 -15.50 0.58
C ARG A 97 6.64 -16.45 -0.02
N SER A 98 6.44 -16.81 -1.28
CA SER A 98 7.28 -17.81 -1.96
C SER A 98 8.72 -17.37 -2.09
N TYR A 99 8.97 -16.07 -2.32
CA TYR A 99 10.33 -15.55 -2.49
C TYR A 99 11.09 -15.53 -1.16
N PHE A 100 10.49 -15.01 -0.09
CA PHE A 100 11.14 -14.94 1.22
C PHE A 100 11.25 -16.32 1.90
N GLU A 101 10.29 -17.25 1.70
CA GLU A 101 10.40 -18.63 2.19
C GLU A 101 11.56 -19.40 1.55
N LYS A 102 11.88 -19.12 0.28
CA LYS A 102 13.00 -19.75 -0.44
C LYS A 102 14.35 -19.07 -0.18
N SER A 103 14.35 -17.88 0.43
CA SER A 103 15.58 -17.13 0.65
C SER A 103 16.44 -17.80 1.72
N LYS A 104 17.74 -17.97 1.42
CA LYS A 104 18.73 -18.44 2.40
C LYS A 104 19.12 -17.37 3.42
N ARG A 105 18.58 -16.15 3.31
CA ARG A 105 18.90 -15.01 4.19
C ARG A 105 17.81 -14.73 5.21
N TRP A 106 16.61 -15.27 4.99
CA TRP A 106 15.44 -15.01 5.83
C TRP A 106 14.93 -16.32 6.41
N LYS A 107 14.75 -16.35 7.73
CA LYS A 107 14.16 -17.48 8.45
C LYS A 107 12.75 -17.09 8.87
N ARG A 108 11.75 -17.88 8.48
CA ARG A 108 10.36 -17.67 8.90
C ARG A 108 10.22 -17.96 10.40
N LEU A 109 9.70 -17.01 11.16
CA LEU A 109 9.38 -17.13 12.57
C LEU A 109 7.92 -17.52 12.79
N SER A 110 7.00 -16.92 12.03
CA SER A 110 5.57 -17.23 12.13
C SER A 110 4.83 -16.99 10.81
N ALA A 111 3.66 -17.62 10.71
CA ALA A 111 2.71 -17.46 9.63
C ALA A 111 1.30 -17.68 10.18
N GLY A 112 0.36 -16.78 9.89
CA GLY A 112 -1.00 -16.91 10.41
C GLY A 112 -1.93 -15.81 9.91
N LYS A 113 -3.18 -15.86 10.37
CA LYS A 113 -4.12 -14.74 10.22
C LYS A 113 -3.86 -13.71 11.32
N VAL A 114 -4.36 -12.50 11.11
CA VAL A 114 -4.35 -11.44 12.14
C VAL A 114 -5.73 -11.36 12.75
N ASP A 115 -5.82 -11.57 14.06
CA ASP A 115 -7.09 -11.56 14.78
C ASP A 115 -7.78 -10.19 14.63
N GLY A 116 -9.08 -10.23 14.31
CA GLY A 116 -9.88 -9.01 14.07
C GLY A 116 -9.63 -8.31 12.73
N GLN A 117 -8.65 -8.72 11.91
CA GLN A 117 -8.32 -8.06 10.64
C GLN A 117 -8.57 -8.98 9.44
N GLN A 118 -9.85 -9.14 9.05
CA GLN A 118 -10.24 -10.04 7.95
C GLN A 118 -9.73 -9.63 6.56
N ALA A 119 -9.38 -8.35 6.39
CA ALA A 119 -8.75 -7.84 5.18
C ALA A 119 -7.32 -8.39 4.99
N ILE A 120 -6.62 -8.70 6.09
CA ILE A 120 -5.30 -9.34 6.05
C ILE A 120 -5.51 -10.86 6.02
N MET A 121 -5.31 -11.45 4.85
CA MET A 121 -5.50 -12.87 4.62
C MET A 121 -4.41 -13.73 5.28
N GLN A 122 -3.20 -13.18 5.36
CA GLN A 122 -2.05 -13.83 5.98
C GLN A 122 -0.99 -12.80 6.36
N ARG A 123 -0.46 -12.93 7.57
CA ARG A 123 0.76 -12.26 8.02
C ARG A 123 1.89 -13.27 8.11
N LEU A 124 3.06 -12.88 7.61
CA LEU A 124 4.31 -13.63 7.76
C LEU A 124 5.30 -12.78 8.55
N VAL A 125 6.03 -13.43 9.45
CA VAL A 125 7.16 -12.80 10.16
C VAL A 125 8.42 -13.58 9.83
N PHE A 126 9.44 -12.87 9.35
CA PHE A 126 10.77 -13.40 9.08
C PHE A 126 11.82 -12.67 9.88
N GLN A 127 12.92 -13.36 10.18
CA GLN A 127 14.14 -12.77 10.72
C GLN A 127 15.29 -12.93 9.73
N HIS A 128 15.99 -11.84 9.46
CA HIS A 128 17.21 -11.87 8.65
C HIS A 128 18.34 -12.56 9.41
N GLN A 129 19.06 -13.49 8.79
CA GLN A 129 20.00 -14.37 9.47
C GLN A 129 21.27 -13.65 9.96
N GLU A 130 21.70 -12.58 9.28
CA GLU A 130 22.94 -11.86 9.64
C GLU A 130 22.66 -10.64 10.53
N THR A 131 21.64 -9.85 10.18
CA THR A 131 21.34 -8.57 10.85
C THR A 131 20.28 -8.70 11.95
N ARG A 132 19.62 -9.86 12.03
CA ARG A 132 18.47 -10.13 12.91
C ARG A 132 17.27 -9.21 12.71
N ALA A 133 17.26 -8.40 11.63
CA ALA A 133 16.14 -7.55 11.27
C ALA A 133 14.85 -8.38 11.14
N ILE A 134 13.73 -7.82 11.58
CA ILE A 134 12.43 -8.47 11.52
C ILE A 134 11.65 -7.89 10.34
N LEU A 135 11.21 -8.76 9.45
CA LEU A 135 10.34 -8.44 8.32
C LEU A 135 8.94 -8.99 8.59
N VAL A 136 7.98 -8.09 8.71
CA VAL A 136 6.55 -8.41 8.78
C VAL A 136 5.93 -8.11 7.42
N ILE A 137 5.22 -9.09 6.85
CA ILE A 137 4.60 -8.97 5.53
C ILE A 137 3.13 -9.36 5.64
N ASP A 138 2.25 -8.45 5.23
CA ASP A 138 0.80 -8.64 5.25
C ASP A 138 0.23 -8.79 3.85
N ALA A 139 -0.44 -9.91 3.60
CA ALA A 139 -1.22 -10.16 2.40
C ALA A 139 -2.63 -9.59 2.57
N TRP A 140 -2.87 -8.42 1.98
CA TRP A 140 -4.17 -7.77 1.94
C TRP A 140 -5.01 -8.35 0.81
N ARG A 141 -6.24 -8.75 1.13
CA ARG A 141 -7.23 -9.25 0.16
C ARG A 141 -7.35 -8.26 -0.99
N GLY A 142 -7.35 -8.76 -2.23
CA GLY A 142 -7.23 -7.88 -3.41
C GLY A 142 -8.37 -6.85 -3.54
N SER A 143 -9.59 -7.21 -3.12
CA SER A 143 -10.74 -6.30 -3.05
C SER A 143 -10.66 -5.23 -1.96
N THR A 144 -9.63 -5.27 -1.12
CA THR A 144 -9.38 -4.31 -0.03
C THR A 144 -8.12 -3.47 -0.28
N ILE A 145 -7.74 -3.28 -1.55
CA ILE A 145 -6.58 -2.47 -1.94
C ILE A 145 -6.67 -1.02 -1.44
N GLU A 146 -7.85 -0.41 -1.45
CA GLU A 146 -8.05 0.96 -0.96
C GLU A 146 -7.77 1.05 0.55
N PRO A 147 -8.41 0.25 1.43
CA PRO A 147 -8.03 0.18 2.84
C PRO A 147 -6.55 -0.15 3.10
N CYS A 148 -5.94 -0.99 2.27
CA CYS A 148 -4.51 -1.32 2.36
C CYS A 148 -3.63 -0.07 2.13
N ILE A 149 -3.90 0.69 1.05
CA ILE A 149 -3.17 1.92 0.72
C ILE A 149 -3.43 2.99 1.78
N GLU A 150 -4.66 3.13 2.27
CA GLU A 150 -4.99 4.05 3.36
C GLU A 150 -4.16 3.75 4.62
N GLN A 151 -4.12 2.49 5.06
CA GLN A 151 -3.35 2.11 6.26
C GLN A 151 -1.84 2.26 6.05
N PHE A 152 -1.34 1.99 4.83
CA PHE A 152 0.04 2.25 4.47
C PHE A 152 0.39 3.75 4.57
N ILE A 153 -0.48 4.63 4.05
CA ILE A 153 -0.32 6.09 4.13
C ILE A 153 -0.43 6.58 5.58
N GLN A 154 -1.37 6.06 6.36
CA GLN A 154 -1.45 6.34 7.80
C GLN A 154 -0.17 5.92 8.55
N SER A 155 0.44 4.81 8.15
CA SER A 155 1.71 4.34 8.73
C SER A 155 2.87 5.26 8.38
N ILE A 156 2.96 5.74 7.13
CA ILE A 156 3.93 6.77 6.71
C ILE A 156 3.75 8.06 7.53
N ALA A 157 2.50 8.49 7.72
CA ALA A 157 2.16 9.68 8.49
C ALA A 157 2.38 9.49 10.01
N GLY A 158 2.69 8.29 10.48
CA GLY A 158 2.79 7.98 11.91
C GLY A 158 1.45 8.05 12.63
N GLN A 159 0.33 7.83 11.92
CA GLN A 159 -1.03 7.82 12.44
C GLN A 159 -1.60 6.40 12.59
N HIS A 160 -0.83 5.38 12.25
CA HIS A 160 -1.18 3.99 12.48
C HIS A 160 0.01 3.25 13.09
N TYR A 161 -0.22 2.52 14.18
CA TYR A 161 0.77 1.67 14.85
C TYR A 161 0.10 0.38 15.27
N GLU A 162 0.87 -0.70 15.31
CA GLU A 162 0.44 -1.97 15.88
C GLU A 162 1.61 -2.57 16.67
N SER A 163 1.33 -3.07 17.87
CA SER A 163 2.31 -3.81 18.67
C SER A 163 2.16 -5.30 18.39
N LEU A 164 3.26 -5.95 18.03
CA LEU A 164 3.33 -7.35 17.65
C LEU A 164 4.31 -8.10 18.54
N THR A 165 3.87 -9.20 19.15
CA THR A 165 4.75 -10.12 19.85
C THR A 165 5.48 -11.02 18.86
N VAL A 166 6.81 -11.03 18.93
CA VAL A 166 7.69 -11.89 18.13
C VAL A 166 8.39 -12.89 19.04
N ASN A 167 8.43 -14.15 18.61
CA ASN A 167 9.18 -15.20 19.28
C ASN A 167 10.34 -15.60 18.38
N ASP A 168 11.57 -15.41 18.86
CA ASP A 168 12.78 -15.84 18.17
C ASP A 168 13.72 -16.59 19.12
N ALA A 169 14.99 -16.77 18.72
CA ALA A 169 15.98 -17.47 19.53
C ALA A 169 16.30 -16.77 20.88
N LYS A 170 15.97 -15.48 21.04
CA LYS A 170 16.13 -14.72 22.28
C LYS A 170 14.89 -14.77 23.18
N GLY A 171 13.80 -15.37 22.72
CA GLY A 171 12.54 -15.45 23.44
C GLY A 171 11.47 -14.51 22.90
N SER A 172 10.45 -14.27 23.72
CA SER A 172 9.30 -13.45 23.36
C SER A 172 9.58 -11.97 23.63
N HIS A 173 9.35 -11.11 22.64
CA HIS A 173 9.49 -9.66 22.78
C HIS A 173 8.51 -8.90 21.89
N THR A 174 8.16 -7.69 22.28
CA THR A 174 7.21 -6.84 21.54
C THR A 174 7.96 -5.89 20.61
N ILE A 175 7.51 -5.81 19.36
CA ILE A 175 7.93 -4.82 18.38
C ILE A 175 6.74 -3.95 17.97
N ASN A 176 7.02 -2.75 17.46
CA ASN A 176 6.01 -1.87 16.88
C ASN A 176 6.16 -1.84 15.36
N ILE A 177 5.09 -2.15 14.64
CA ILE A 177 4.97 -2.09 13.17
C ILE A 177 4.11 -0.88 12.75
N GLY A 178 3.89 -0.71 11.45
CA GLY A 178 3.28 0.51 10.91
C GLY A 178 4.20 1.71 11.12
N GLY A 179 3.69 2.80 11.69
CA GLY A 179 4.47 4.02 11.97
C GLY A 179 5.69 3.84 12.88
N GLY A 180 5.78 2.70 13.60
CA GLY A 180 6.93 2.30 14.42
C GLY A 180 8.00 1.49 13.69
N ALA A 181 7.80 1.18 12.41
CA ALA A 181 8.78 0.48 11.59
C ALA A 181 9.92 1.42 11.14
N ASP A 182 11.14 0.87 11.05
CA ASP A 182 12.30 1.53 10.46
C ASP A 182 12.20 1.60 8.93
N PHE A 183 11.50 0.65 8.32
CA PHE A 183 11.29 0.58 6.88
C PHE A 183 9.84 0.18 6.56
N LEU A 184 9.19 0.94 5.71
CA LEU A 184 7.85 0.67 5.20
C LEU A 184 7.91 0.28 3.73
N CYS A 185 7.17 -0.74 3.33
CA CYS A 185 7.07 -1.13 1.92
C CYS A 185 5.63 -1.35 1.50
N PHE A 186 5.28 -0.90 0.29
CA PHE A 186 4.06 -1.32 -0.40
C PHE A 186 4.43 -2.13 -1.65
N ILE A 187 3.71 -3.23 -1.91
CA ILE A 187 3.84 -4.08 -3.09
C ILE A 187 2.45 -4.37 -3.65
N GLY A 188 2.25 -4.14 -4.94
CA GLY A 188 1.04 -4.58 -5.64
C GLY A 188 0.63 -3.64 -6.76
N HIS A 189 -0.64 -3.66 -7.12
CA HIS A 189 -1.22 -2.70 -8.06
C HIS A 189 -1.17 -1.28 -7.49
N ASN A 190 -1.07 -0.26 -8.36
CA ASN A 190 -1.17 1.13 -7.93
C ASN A 190 -2.64 1.58 -7.92
N GLY A 191 -3.34 1.32 -6.81
CA GLY A 191 -4.73 1.74 -6.64
C GLY A 191 -4.96 3.26 -6.75
N LEU A 192 -3.93 4.07 -6.48
CA LEU A 192 -4.03 5.54 -6.64
C LEU A 192 -4.14 5.99 -8.11
N MET A 193 -4.04 5.07 -9.07
CA MET A 193 -4.37 5.32 -10.47
C MET A 193 -5.89 5.27 -10.74
N GLU A 194 -6.67 4.65 -9.85
CA GLU A 194 -8.13 4.53 -9.97
C GLU A 194 -8.91 5.32 -8.92
N PHE A 195 -8.35 5.48 -7.72
CA PHE A 195 -8.98 6.21 -6.62
C PHE A 195 -8.02 7.21 -5.98
N SER A 196 -8.54 8.06 -5.09
CA SER A 196 -7.76 9.06 -4.39
C SER A 196 -7.88 8.92 -2.89
N VAL A 197 -6.73 8.78 -2.21
CA VAL A 197 -6.65 8.89 -0.75
C VAL A 197 -6.26 10.34 -0.37
N PRO A 198 -6.83 10.92 0.71
CA PRO A 198 -6.37 12.20 1.24
C PRO A 198 -4.91 12.15 1.70
N ALA A 199 -4.17 13.24 1.51
CA ALA A 199 -2.88 13.39 2.17
C ALA A 199 -3.11 13.60 3.67
N LEU A 200 -2.28 12.96 4.50
CA LEU A 200 -2.37 13.06 5.96
C LEU A 200 -1.20 13.89 6.48
N PRO A 201 -1.42 14.81 7.44
CA PRO A 201 -0.32 15.52 8.08
C PRO A 201 0.54 14.54 8.89
N ALA A 202 1.84 14.81 8.96
CA ALA A 202 2.74 14.05 9.81
C ALA A 202 2.28 14.14 11.29
N ASN A 203 2.27 13.01 11.99
CA ASN A 203 2.00 13.00 13.42
C ASN A 203 3.16 13.72 14.14
N PRO A 204 2.91 14.89 14.79
CA PRO A 204 3.97 15.69 15.42
C PRO A 204 4.58 14.98 16.63
N LYS A 205 3.87 13.99 17.19
CA LYS A 205 4.34 13.19 18.33
C LYS A 205 5.31 12.09 17.90
N ARG A 206 5.34 11.73 16.60
CA ARG A 206 6.23 10.69 16.08
C ARG A 206 7.69 11.08 16.28
N LYS A 207 8.44 10.25 16.99
CA LYS A 207 9.89 10.45 17.21
C LYS A 207 10.73 9.75 16.15
N GLN A 208 10.37 8.52 15.82
CA GLN A 208 11.06 7.64 14.88
C GLN A 208 11.24 8.28 13.51
N GLN A 209 12.34 7.95 12.84
CA GLN A 209 12.55 8.17 11.42
C GLN A 209 12.50 6.82 10.70
N GLY A 210 12.23 6.82 9.39
CA GLY A 210 12.30 5.57 8.64
C GLY A 210 12.39 5.79 7.15
N ASP A 211 12.56 4.69 6.43
CA ASP A 211 12.66 4.69 4.98
C ASP A 211 11.42 4.04 4.37
N VAL A 212 11.09 4.42 3.14
CA VAL A 212 9.91 3.92 2.42
C VAL A 212 10.31 3.44 1.03
N ALA A 213 9.85 2.24 0.68
CA ALA A 213 9.81 1.76 -0.69
C ALA A 213 8.37 1.55 -1.18
N ILE A 214 8.07 1.96 -2.40
CA ILE A 214 6.73 1.81 -2.98
C ILE A 214 6.86 1.12 -4.34
N LEU A 215 6.56 -0.17 -4.36
CA LEU A 215 6.70 -1.06 -5.50
C LEU A 215 5.33 -1.28 -6.14
N CYS A 216 4.94 -0.35 -7.02
CA CYS A 216 3.78 -0.45 -7.90
C CYS A 216 4.04 0.42 -9.14
N CYS A 217 3.11 0.51 -10.10
CA CYS A 217 3.30 1.33 -11.30
C CYS A 217 3.33 2.84 -10.98
N GLN A 218 4.32 3.59 -11.47
CA GLN A 218 4.40 5.06 -11.36
C GLN A 218 4.27 5.60 -9.92
N SER A 219 4.78 4.86 -8.93
CA SER A 219 4.56 5.19 -7.52
C SER A 219 5.11 6.56 -7.13
N ASP A 220 6.18 7.00 -7.78
CA ASP A 220 6.77 8.32 -7.56
C ASP A 220 5.78 9.45 -7.81
N ARG A 221 5.00 9.35 -8.88
CA ARG A 221 3.99 10.34 -9.26
C ARG A 221 2.80 10.32 -8.30
N PHE A 222 2.25 9.14 -8.03
CA PHE A 222 0.96 9.03 -7.32
C PHE A 222 1.10 9.12 -5.81
N PHE A 223 2.25 8.70 -5.25
CA PHE A 223 2.48 8.75 -3.81
C PHE A 223 3.19 10.03 -3.34
N GLN A 224 3.67 10.89 -4.24
CA GLN A 224 4.45 12.09 -3.86
C GLN A 224 3.79 12.94 -2.77
N LYS A 225 2.47 13.18 -2.90
CA LYS A 225 1.71 13.99 -1.93
C LYS A 225 1.56 13.33 -0.55
N HIS A 226 1.79 12.02 -0.46
CA HIS A 226 1.73 11.24 0.78
C HIS A 226 3.10 11.06 1.45
N LEU A 227 4.16 11.53 0.80
CA LEU A 227 5.55 11.43 1.26
C LEU A 227 6.07 12.75 1.86
N GLY A 228 5.22 13.79 1.99
CA GLY A 228 5.60 15.15 2.39
C GLY A 228 5.51 15.44 3.90
N GLU A 229 6.48 16.21 4.41
CA GLU A 229 6.66 16.73 5.80
C GLU A 229 6.88 15.71 6.93
N GLY A 230 6.71 14.41 6.65
CA GLY A 230 6.97 13.34 7.59
C GLY A 230 8.45 13.02 7.82
N LYS A 231 8.71 12.25 8.87
CA LYS A 231 10.03 11.66 9.21
C LYS A 231 10.33 10.35 8.46
N HIS A 232 9.49 9.98 7.50
CA HIS A 232 9.70 8.80 6.65
C HIS A 232 10.11 9.27 5.25
N HIS A 233 11.26 8.81 4.76
CA HIS A 233 11.85 9.27 3.51
C HIS A 233 11.74 8.18 2.43
N ALA A 234 11.26 8.56 1.25
CA ALA A 234 11.20 7.63 0.12
C ALA A 234 12.61 7.32 -0.40
N VAL A 235 13.05 6.06 -0.24
CA VAL A 235 14.34 5.57 -0.73
C VAL A 235 14.21 4.80 -2.04
N LEU A 236 13.00 4.33 -2.38
CA LEU A 236 12.75 3.66 -3.64
C LEU A 236 11.30 3.85 -4.12
N THR A 237 11.15 4.53 -5.25
CA THR A 237 9.87 4.70 -5.97
C THR A 237 10.07 4.36 -7.45
N THR A 238 8.98 4.21 -8.17
CA THR A 238 8.97 3.79 -9.57
C THR A 238 8.51 4.95 -10.47
N ALA A 239 9.19 5.12 -11.60
CA ALA A 239 8.91 6.16 -12.58
C ALA A 239 8.00 5.66 -13.72
N SER A 240 7.86 4.33 -13.89
CA SER A 240 7.11 3.72 -15.00
C SER A 240 6.18 2.60 -14.52
N ASN A 241 5.39 2.07 -15.46
CA ASN A 241 4.69 0.80 -15.25
C ASN A 241 5.71 -0.33 -15.12
N MET A 242 5.44 -1.31 -14.25
CA MET A 242 6.38 -2.38 -13.94
C MET A 242 5.71 -3.54 -13.17
N TYR A 243 6.38 -4.70 -13.10
CA TYR A 243 5.94 -5.87 -12.33
C TYR A 243 6.54 -5.89 -10.90
N PRO A 244 5.75 -5.65 -9.83
CA PRO A 244 6.26 -5.43 -8.47
C PRO A 244 6.54 -6.74 -7.72
N GLY A 245 7.55 -7.48 -8.17
CA GLY A 245 7.97 -8.71 -7.49
C GLY A 245 8.79 -8.46 -6.22
N ALA A 246 8.70 -9.40 -5.27
CA ALA A 246 9.37 -9.31 -3.97
C ALA A 246 10.91 -9.37 -4.05
N PHE A 247 11.46 -9.87 -5.16
CA PHE A 247 12.90 -9.86 -5.43
C PHE A 247 13.49 -8.44 -5.44
N ILE A 248 12.70 -7.41 -5.78
CA ILE A 248 13.12 -6.01 -5.75
C ILE A 248 13.32 -5.57 -4.29
N LEU A 249 12.33 -5.84 -3.43
CA LEU A 249 12.39 -5.52 -2.01
C LEU A 249 13.57 -6.25 -1.35
N HIS A 250 13.72 -7.55 -1.62
CA HIS A 250 14.82 -8.35 -1.08
C HIS A 250 16.17 -7.67 -1.34
N ASP A 251 16.54 -7.43 -2.60
CA ASP A 251 17.86 -6.87 -2.94
C ASP A 251 18.02 -5.42 -2.47
N THR A 252 16.92 -4.66 -2.38
CA THR A 252 16.91 -3.31 -1.81
C THR A 252 17.23 -3.34 -0.32
N LEU A 253 16.61 -4.24 0.46
CA LEU A 253 16.90 -4.41 1.88
C LEU A 253 18.36 -4.78 2.12
N GLU A 254 18.97 -5.54 1.21
CA GLU A 254 20.39 -5.88 1.32
C GLU A 254 21.36 -4.72 1.14
N GLY A 255 20.98 -3.70 0.36
CA GLY A 255 21.71 -2.44 0.34
C GLY A 255 21.40 -1.60 1.56
N TRP A 256 20.13 -1.58 1.97
CA TRP A 256 19.66 -0.78 3.10
C TRP A 256 20.34 -1.15 4.41
N PHE A 257 20.49 -2.46 4.69
CA PHE A 257 21.24 -2.94 5.85
C PHE A 257 22.72 -2.53 5.86
N LYS A 258 23.28 -2.22 4.69
CA LYS A 258 24.66 -1.76 4.53
C LYS A 258 24.80 -0.24 4.57
N GLY A 259 23.71 0.49 4.80
CA GLY A 259 23.71 1.95 4.79
C GLY A 259 23.97 2.54 3.40
N GLU A 260 23.61 1.81 2.34
CA GLU A 260 23.79 2.30 0.98
C GLU A 260 22.90 3.51 0.68
N SER A 261 23.41 4.42 -0.14
CA SER A 261 22.69 5.61 -0.58
C SER A 261 21.48 5.28 -1.46
N ARG A 262 20.52 6.21 -1.56
CA ARG A 262 19.34 6.10 -2.46
C ARG A 262 19.71 5.72 -3.89
N GLN A 263 20.81 6.27 -4.43
CA GLN A 263 21.30 5.91 -5.76
C GLN A 263 21.75 4.45 -5.86
N GLN A 264 22.42 3.93 -4.83
CA GLN A 264 22.88 2.54 -4.77
C GLN A 264 21.70 1.57 -4.57
N LEU A 265 20.73 1.93 -3.71
CA LEU A 265 19.48 1.18 -3.55
C LEU A 265 18.71 1.07 -4.87
N ARG A 266 18.59 2.19 -5.60
CA ARG A 266 18.03 2.23 -6.95
C ARG A 266 18.79 1.31 -7.92
N GLN A 267 20.11 1.28 -7.87
CA GLN A 267 20.92 0.38 -8.71
C GLN A 267 20.68 -1.10 -8.37
N ARG A 268 20.51 -1.44 -7.08
CA ARG A 268 20.18 -2.80 -6.66
C ARG A 268 18.81 -3.24 -7.16
N ALA A 269 17.80 -2.41 -6.95
CA ALA A 269 16.46 -2.63 -7.47
C ALA A 269 16.48 -2.84 -9.00
N ALA A 270 17.20 -1.99 -9.74
CA ALA A 270 17.35 -2.12 -11.18
C ALA A 270 18.09 -3.40 -11.61
N LYS A 271 19.13 -3.83 -10.88
CA LYS A 271 19.82 -5.11 -11.17
C LYS A 271 18.91 -6.31 -10.93
N ALA A 272 18.17 -6.31 -9.82
CA ALA A 272 17.22 -7.37 -9.50
C ALA A 272 16.11 -7.44 -10.56
N TYR A 273 15.55 -6.29 -10.94
CA TYR A 273 14.54 -6.17 -12.00
C TYR A 273 15.06 -6.59 -13.38
N ALA A 274 16.26 -6.14 -13.77
CA ALA A 274 16.90 -6.53 -15.02
C ALA A 274 17.05 -8.06 -15.14
N LYS A 275 17.52 -8.70 -14.07
CA LYS A 275 17.70 -10.16 -14.02
C LYS A 275 16.37 -10.90 -14.21
N ASN A 276 15.32 -10.46 -13.51
CA ASN A 276 14.01 -11.10 -13.56
C ASN A 276 13.32 -10.89 -14.93
N GLN A 277 13.34 -9.67 -15.44
CA GLN A 277 12.67 -9.29 -16.69
C GLN A 277 13.51 -9.58 -17.94
N LYS A 278 14.75 -10.06 -17.77
CA LYS A 278 15.70 -10.37 -18.87
C LYS A 278 15.98 -9.16 -19.77
N ILE A 279 16.15 -7.99 -19.15
CA ILE A 279 16.51 -6.73 -19.82
C ILE A 279 17.86 -6.22 -19.32
N SER A 280 18.42 -5.21 -20.00
CA SER A 280 19.65 -4.56 -19.53
C SER A 280 19.41 -3.79 -18.22
N THR A 281 20.43 -3.71 -17.35
CA THR A 281 20.35 -2.86 -16.14
C THR A 281 20.12 -1.38 -16.49
N LYS A 282 20.66 -0.91 -17.63
CA LYS A 282 20.42 0.45 -18.12
C LYS A 282 18.93 0.70 -18.40
N SER A 283 18.25 -0.25 -19.03
CA SER A 283 16.81 -0.22 -19.26
C SER A 283 16.04 -0.32 -17.94
N ALA A 284 16.41 -1.25 -17.06
CA ALA A 284 15.74 -1.41 -15.77
C ALA A 284 15.88 -0.17 -14.87
N LEU A 285 16.97 0.60 -14.97
CA LEU A 285 17.11 1.85 -14.22
C LEU A 285 16.00 2.85 -14.55
N THR A 286 15.45 2.88 -15.76
CA THR A 286 14.38 3.83 -16.12
C THR A 286 13.05 3.51 -15.42
N VAL A 287 12.92 2.31 -14.85
CA VAL A 287 11.74 1.90 -14.07
C VAL A 287 11.71 2.59 -12.71
N PHE A 288 12.86 2.92 -12.15
CA PHE A 288 12.98 3.49 -10.81
C PHE A 288 13.30 4.98 -10.87
N SER A 289 12.58 5.76 -10.07
CA SER A 289 12.77 7.22 -10.00
C SER A 289 14.17 7.59 -9.50
N LYS A 290 14.64 8.76 -9.93
CA LYS A 290 15.98 9.27 -9.62
C LYS A 290 16.08 9.78 -8.20
#